data_AF-A0A957X820-F1
#
_entry.id   AF-A0A957X820-F1
#
_cell.length_a   1.000
_cell.length_b   1.000
_cell.length_c   1.000
_cell.angle_alpha   90.00
_cell.angle_beta   90.00
_cell.angle_gamma   90.00
#
_symmetry.space_group_name_H-M   'P 1'
#
loop_
_entity.id
_entity.type
_entity.pdbx_description
1 polymer ?
#
loop_
_entity_poly.entity_id
_entity_poly.type
_entity_poly.pdbx_seq_one_letter_code
_entity_poly.pdbx_strand_id
1 'polypeptide(L)'
;MAKTGQTAPTRSNLLRLQHEVEQARAGYELLDHKREVIVHELLQMLDDAEHSVHEAETRFHVAYEALIEARMRMGAERLHWASLAPAAEIRA
;
A
#
# COMPACT_ATOMS: atom_id res chain seq x y z
N MET A 1 9.84 24.78 23.23
CA MET A 1 10.07 25.65 24.40
C MET A 1 8.82 26.49 24.62
N ALA A 2 8.06 26.19 25.67
CA ALA A 2 6.76 26.82 25.92
C ALA A 2 6.93 28.29 26.32
N LYS A 3 6.13 29.16 25.71
CA LYS A 3 6.02 30.60 25.98
C LYS A 3 5.31 30.81 27.33
N THR A 4 5.94 30.48 28.45
CA THR A 4 5.32 30.62 29.79
C THR A 4 5.25 32.09 30.28
N GLY A 5 5.77 33.05 29.52
CA GLY A 5 5.91 34.44 29.96
C GLY A 5 4.96 35.48 29.35
N GLN A 6 3.92 35.11 28.58
CA GLN A 6 3.12 36.09 27.81
C GLN A 6 1.66 36.25 28.23
N THR A 7 1.19 35.59 29.28
CA THR A 7 -0.19 35.72 29.76
C THR A 7 -0.24 36.38 31.13
N ALA A 8 -1.00 37.47 31.26
CA ALA A 8 -1.23 38.10 32.55
C ALA A 8 -1.80 37.07 33.56
N PRO A 9 -1.34 37.04 34.82
CA PRO A 9 -1.71 36.04 35.82
C PRO A 9 -3.11 36.34 36.39
N THR A 10 -4.13 36.22 35.53
CA THR A 10 -5.53 36.45 35.88
C THR A 10 -6.26 35.11 36.00
N ARG A 11 -7.29 35.07 36.86
CA ARG A 11 -8.13 33.87 37.02
C ARG A 11 -8.79 33.44 35.71
N SER A 12 -9.18 34.41 34.87
CA SER A 12 -9.75 34.14 33.55
C SER A 12 -8.75 33.45 32.62
N ASN A 13 -7.49 33.91 32.59
CA ASN A 13 -6.45 33.27 31.79
C ASN A 13 -6.13 31.86 32.29
N LEU A 14 -6.13 31.62 33.61
CA LEU A 14 -5.94 30.29 34.17
C LEU A 14 -7.03 29.32 33.68
N LEU A 15 -8.31 29.72 33.76
CA LEU A 15 -9.43 28.89 33.31
C LEU A 15 -9.35 28.58 31.81
N ARG A 16 -9.03 29.58 30.98
CA ARG A 16 -8.83 29.37 29.53
C ARG A 16 -7.69 28.39 29.24
N LEU A 17 -6.54 28.58 29.89
CA LEU A 17 -5.38 27.71 29.70
C LEU A 17 -5.63 26.26 30.16
N GLN A 18 -6.39 26.07 31.25
CA GLN A 18 -6.81 24.73 31.69
C GLN A 18 -7.67 24.05 30.62
N HIS A 19 -8.63 24.77 30.05
CA HIS A 19 -9.47 24.24 28.98
C HIS A 19 -8.66 23.91 27.72
N GLU A 20 -7.72 24.77 27.32
CA GLU A 20 -6.82 24.52 26.19
C GLU A 20 -5.96 23.26 26.40
N VAL A 21 -5.48 23.03 27.63
CA VAL A 21 -4.73 21.82 27.97
C VAL A 21 -5.61 20.58 27.89
N GLU A 22 -6.84 20.63 28.39
CA GLU A 22 -7.81 19.52 28.28
C GLU A 22 -8.12 19.21 26.80
N GLN A 23 -8.38 20.24 26.00
CA GLN A 23 -8.62 20.10 24.56
C GLN A 23 -7.40 19.50 23.84
N ALA A 24 -6.19 19.96 24.17
CA ALA A 24 -4.97 19.44 23.55
C ALA A 24 -4.72 17.98 23.91
N ARG A 25 -5.05 17.55 25.13
CA ARG A 25 -4.96 16.14 25.55
C ARG A 25 -5.96 15.27 24.78
N ALA A 26 -7.22 15.69 24.70
CA ALA A 26 -8.23 14.97 23.91
C ALA A 26 -7.85 14.91 22.42
N GLY A 27 -7.34 16.00 21.86
CA GLY A 27 -6.85 16.04 20.48
C GLY A 27 -5.66 15.11 20.25
N TYR A 28 -4.75 14.99 21.21
CA TYR A 28 -3.64 14.06 21.15
C TYR A 28 -4.12 12.60 21.13
N GLU A 29 -5.04 12.22 22.02
CA GLU A 29 -5.63 10.87 22.06
C GLU A 29 -6.33 10.50 20.74
N LEU A 30 -7.06 11.45 20.14
CA LEU A 30 -7.69 11.25 18.82
C LEU A 30 -6.67 11.03 17.70
N LEU A 31 -5.58 11.80 17.71
CA LEU A 31 -4.51 11.65 16.71
C LEU A 31 -3.73 10.35 16.92
N ASP A 32 -3.54 9.92 18.16
CA ASP A 32 -2.93 8.64 18.49
C ASP A 32 -3.75 7.48 17.93
N HIS A 33 -5.07 7.49 18.17
CA HIS A 33 -5.98 6.51 17.60
C HIS A 33 -5.98 6.54 16.06
N LYS A 34 -5.98 7.73 15.45
CA LYS A 34 -5.87 7.86 13.99
C LYS A 34 -4.55 7.27 13.47
N ARG A 35 -3.44 7.46 14.19
CA ARG A 35 -2.15 6.86 13.83
C ARG A 35 -2.25 5.33 13.81
N GLU A 36 -2.88 4.74 14.82
CA GLU A 36 -3.05 3.29 14.91
C GLU A 36 -3.84 2.73 13.72
N VAL A 37 -4.97 3.38 13.37
CA VAL A 37 -5.80 2.97 12.22
C VAL A 37 -5.01 3.07 10.92
N ILE A 38 -4.33 4.19 10.67
CA ILE A 38 -3.54 4.38 9.44
C ILE A 38 -2.42 3.34 9.34
N VAL A 39 -1.71 3.07 10.43
CA VAL A 39 -0.65 2.05 10.44
C VAL A 39 -1.21 0.68 10.10
N HIS A 40 -2.37 0.32 10.64
CA HIS A 40 -3.03 -0.94 10.32
C HIS A 40 -3.43 -1.04 8.84
N GLU A 41 -4.04 0.00 8.28
CA GLU A 41 -4.41 0.05 6.86
C GLU A 41 -3.19 -0.02 5.94
N LEU A 42 -2.09 0.66 6.31
CA LEU A 42 -0.82 0.58 5.56
C LEU A 42 -0.25 -0.84 5.54
N LEU A 43 -0.33 -1.55 6.67
CA LEU A 43 0.13 -2.94 6.73
C LEU A 43 -0.76 -3.88 5.90
N GLN A 44 -2.08 -3.66 5.87
CA GLN A 44 -2.99 -4.42 5.00
C GLN A 44 -2.69 -4.18 3.52
N MET A 45 -2.51 -2.92 3.11
CA MET A 45 -2.15 -2.60 1.72
C MET A 45 -0.80 -3.21 1.31
N LEU A 46 0.15 -3.32 2.25
CA LEU A 46 1.42 -3.98 1.99
C LEU A 46 1.23 -5.49 1.76
N ASP A 47 0.42 -6.16 2.58
CA ASP A 47 0.10 -7.59 2.44
C ASP A 47 -0.57 -7.88 1.08
N ASP A 48 -1.55 -7.05 0.69
CA ASP A 48 -2.21 -7.17 -0.62
C ASP A 48 -1.23 -7.01 -1.79
N ALA A 49 -0.29 -6.08 -1.67
CA ALA A 49 0.74 -5.84 -2.68
C ALA A 49 1.72 -7.02 -2.78
N GLU A 50 2.19 -7.55 -1.64
CA GLU A 50 3.05 -8.73 -1.58
C GLU A 50 2.35 -9.95 -2.18
N HIS A 51 1.07 -10.17 -1.85
CA HIS A 51 0.27 -11.24 -2.43
C HIS A 51 0.15 -11.11 -3.95
N SER A 52 -0.13 -9.91 -4.45
CA SER A 52 -0.25 -9.62 -5.88
C SER A 52 1.06 -9.88 -6.63
N VAL A 53 2.20 -9.50 -6.05
CA VAL A 53 3.53 -9.78 -6.61
C VAL A 53 3.78 -11.29 -6.66
N HIS A 54 3.50 -12.01 -5.58
CA HIS A 54 3.70 -13.46 -5.53
C HIS A 54 2.83 -14.21 -6.55
N GLU A 55 1.57 -13.78 -6.71
CA GLU A 55 0.68 -14.35 -7.72
C GLU A 55 1.20 -14.09 -9.14
N ALA A 56 1.67 -12.86 -9.42
CA ALA A 56 2.26 -12.53 -10.71
C ALA A 56 3.50 -13.38 -11.00
N GLU A 57 4.41 -13.53 -10.03
CA GLU A 57 5.61 -14.38 -10.17
C GLU A 57 5.24 -15.83 -10.50
N THR A 58 4.25 -16.39 -9.80
CA THR A 58 3.76 -17.76 -10.04
C THR A 58 3.20 -17.90 -11.45
N ARG A 59 2.37 -16.94 -11.90
CA ARG A 59 1.79 -16.94 -13.25
C ARG A 59 2.86 -16.81 -14.32
N PHE A 60 3.85 -15.93 -14.13
CA PHE A 60 4.96 -15.79 -15.06
C PHE A 60 5.82 -17.04 -15.13
N HIS A 61 6.10 -17.69 -13.99
CA HIS A 61 6.84 -18.94 -13.98
C HIS A 61 6.14 -20.01 -14.83
N VAL A 62 4.84 -20.22 -14.61
CA VAL A 62 4.04 -21.17 -15.43
C VAL A 62 4.04 -20.79 -16.91
N ALA A 63 3.90 -19.50 -17.23
CA ALA A 63 3.91 -19.04 -18.62
C ALA A 63 5.27 -19.26 -19.29
N TYR A 64 6.38 -19.04 -18.57
CA TYR A 64 7.73 -19.29 -19.09
C TYR A 64 7.99 -20.78 -19.32
N GLU A 65 7.57 -21.66 -18.40
CA GLU A 65 7.66 -23.11 -18.58
C GLU A 65 6.87 -23.56 -19.82
N ALA A 66 5.64 -23.10 -19.98
CA ALA A 66 4.82 -23.39 -21.16
C ALA A 66 5.48 -22.90 -22.46
N LEU A 67 6.13 -21.73 -22.43
CA LEU A 67 6.86 -21.18 -23.58
C LEU A 67 8.10 -22.03 -23.91
N ILE A 68 8.84 -22.49 -22.90
CA ILE A 68 9.99 -23.39 -23.08
C ILE A 68 9.52 -24.70 -23.71
N GLU A 69 8.45 -25.31 -23.20
CA GLU A 69 7.88 -26.52 -23.79
C GLU A 69 7.45 -26.30 -25.25
N ALA A 70 6.75 -25.21 -25.53
CA ALA A 70 6.33 -24.87 -26.89
C ALA A 70 7.53 -24.70 -27.82
N ARG A 71 8.61 -24.05 -27.35
CA ARG A 71 9.86 -23.91 -28.10
C ARG A 71 10.50 -25.25 -28.40
N MET A 72 10.54 -26.16 -27.44
CA MET A 72 11.10 -27.51 -27.61
C MET A 72 10.28 -28.36 -28.59
N ARG A 73 8.94 -28.23 -28.58
CA ARG A 73 8.05 -28.99 -29.46
C ARG A 73 7.97 -28.43 -30.89
N MET A 74 7.90 -27.11 -31.04
CA MET A 74 7.61 -26.46 -32.33
C MET A 74 8.86 -25.92 -33.03
N GLY A 75 9.96 -25.72 -32.31
CA GLY A 75 11.14 -25.01 -32.79
C GLY A 75 10.99 -23.48 -32.73
N ALA A 76 12.11 -22.76 -32.72
CA ALA A 76 12.12 -21.31 -32.48
C ALA A 76 11.45 -20.49 -33.58
N GLU A 77 11.63 -20.86 -34.85
CA GLU A 77 11.07 -20.14 -36.00
C GLU A 77 9.53 -20.26 -36.03
N ARG A 78 9.01 -21.47 -35.86
CA ARG A 78 7.56 -21.73 -35.88
C ARG A 78 6.86 -21.13 -34.65
N LEU A 79 7.51 -21.12 -33.50
CA LEU A 79 7.02 -20.42 -32.31
C LEU A 79 6.99 -18.89 -32.52
N HIS A 80 8.02 -18.32 -33.15
CA HIS A 80 8.05 -16.90 -33.49
C HIS A 80 6.91 -16.52 -34.43
N TRP A 81 6.69 -17.31 -35.49
CA TRP A 81 5.56 -17.11 -36.39
C TRP A 81 4.22 -17.19 -35.65
N ALA A 82 4.04 -18.17 -34.76
CA ALA A 82 2.83 -18.30 -33.95
C ALA A 82 2.62 -17.11 -33.00
N SER A 83 3.70 -16.50 -32.48
CA SER A 83 3.61 -15.31 -31.62
C SER A 83 3.17 -14.04 -32.35
N LEU A 84 3.38 -13.99 -33.68
CA LEU A 84 2.99 -12.88 -34.55
C LEU A 84 1.60 -13.09 -35.18
N ALA A 85 1.03 -14.29 -35.04
CA ALA A 85 -0.29 -14.59 -35.58
C ALA A 85 -1.37 -13.81 -34.81
N PRO A 86 -2.39 -13.26 -35.50
CA PRO A 86 -3.51 -12.63 -34.81
C PRO A 86 -4.19 -13.64 -33.88
N ALA A 87 -4.53 -13.20 -32.65
CA ALA A 87 -5.04 -14.05 -31.57
C ALA A 87 -6.32 -14.87 -31.90
N ALA A 88 -6.95 -14.63 -33.06
CA ALA A 88 -8.16 -15.30 -33.51
C ALA A 88 -7.95 -16.74 -34.04
N GLU A 89 -6.73 -17.13 -34.44
CA GLU A 89 -6.47 -18.46 -35.03
C GLU A 89 -5.96 -19.52 -34.04
N ILE A 90 -5.72 -19.15 -32.78
CA ILE A 90 -5.33 -20.10 -31.73
C ILE A 90 -6.60 -20.71 -31.11
N ARG A 91 -7.35 -21.47 -31.90
CA ARG A 91 -8.37 -22.40 -31.39
C ARG A 91 -8.04 -23.78 -31.96
N ALA A 92 -7.79 -24.72 -31.04
CA ALA A 92 -7.52 -26.13 -31.31
C ALA A 92 -8.65 -26.81 -32.10
#